data_AF-A0A2D7PI30-F1
#
_entry.id   AF-A0A2D7PI30-F1
#
_cell.length_a   1.000
_cell.length_b   1.000
_cell.length_c   1.000
_cell.angle_alpha   90.00
_cell.angle_beta   90.00
_cell.angle_gamma   90.00
#
_symmetry.space_group_name_H-M   'P 1'
#
loop_
_entity.id
_entity.type
_entity.pdbx_description
1 polymer ?
#
loop_
_entity_poly.entity_id
_entity_poly.type
_entity_poly.pdbx_seq_one_letter_code
_entity_poly.pdbx_strand_id
1 'polypeptide(L)'
;MSIHFYSPVSTKARLRSALLAALGLALAFGCNEAPPPDPVFVPAGFVVEESADGFSVSGAEPGAELALLDASGEEIDRGTVNAAGGLDFFGVPLAEGYVIEETTGLERERAESLSAIATDYSEPGPYTVGVTTLPMADRNIDVFYPAAPGSEAGQPFATYELIAPFPPEVQALILALAPDVNSEVVLPAYRDLPGDSSGPFPMLIFSHGSG
;
A
#
# COMPACT_ATOMS: atom_id res chain seq x y z
N MET A 1 -6.91 -66.67 -16.38
CA MET A 1 -6.61 -65.26 -16.69
C MET A 1 -7.03 -64.48 -15.46
N SER A 2 -6.09 -64.35 -14.52
CA SER A 2 -6.39 -64.10 -13.11
C SER A 2 -6.28 -62.63 -12.75
N ILE A 3 -7.28 -62.16 -12.03
CA ILE A 3 -7.41 -60.86 -11.37
C ILE A 3 -6.78 -61.02 -9.98
N HIS A 4 -6.01 -60.06 -9.49
CA HIS A 4 -5.62 -60.00 -8.07
C HIS A 4 -5.61 -58.56 -7.56
N PHE A 5 -6.45 -58.32 -6.54
CA PHE A 5 -6.33 -57.25 -5.55
C PHE A 5 -5.24 -57.61 -4.52
N TYR A 6 -4.52 -56.61 -3.96
CA TYR A 6 -4.19 -56.54 -2.52
C TYR A 6 -3.56 -55.20 -2.08
N SER A 7 -4.12 -54.62 -1.03
CA SER A 7 -3.48 -53.81 0.06
C SER A 7 -3.48 -54.73 1.31
N PRO A 8 -2.75 -54.58 2.46
CA PRO A 8 -2.36 -53.33 3.15
C PRO A 8 -1.11 -53.37 4.13
N VAL A 9 -0.84 -52.22 4.78
CA VAL A 9 -0.37 -51.90 6.17
C VAL A 9 0.74 -52.74 6.90
N SER A 10 1.70 -52.04 7.55
CA SER A 10 2.07 -52.16 8.99
C SER A 10 3.58 -52.16 9.36
N THR A 11 3.97 -51.20 10.21
CA THR A 11 4.82 -51.26 11.44
C THR A 11 6.08 -52.11 11.49
N LYS A 12 7.25 -51.53 11.89
CA LYS A 12 8.19 -52.17 12.85
C LYS A 12 8.98 -51.16 13.71
N ALA A 13 8.95 -51.46 15.01
CA ALA A 13 9.70 -50.88 16.12
C ALA A 13 11.18 -51.31 16.17
N ARG A 14 12.00 -50.63 16.99
CA ARG A 14 13.13 -51.26 17.72
C ARG A 14 13.37 -50.64 19.11
N LEU A 15 13.40 -51.54 20.09
CA LEU A 15 13.90 -51.42 21.47
C LEU A 15 15.45 -51.51 21.50
N ARG A 16 16.13 -50.93 22.50
CA ARG A 16 17.04 -51.62 23.45
C ARG A 16 17.73 -50.68 24.49
N SER A 17 18.07 -51.30 25.62
CA SER A 17 18.33 -50.78 26.96
C SER A 17 19.79 -50.40 27.32
N ALA A 18 19.90 -49.58 28.39
CA ALA A 18 20.85 -49.59 29.54
C ALA A 18 22.36 -49.26 29.37
N LEU A 19 22.88 -48.27 30.13
CA LEU A 19 23.68 -48.40 31.38
C LEU A 19 24.33 -47.05 31.83
N LEU A 20 24.50 -46.89 33.14
CA LEU A 20 25.05 -45.79 33.97
C LEU A 20 26.36 -45.09 33.49
N ALA A 21 26.54 -43.79 33.81
CA ALA A 21 27.59 -43.31 34.73
C ALA A 21 27.57 -41.77 34.98
N ALA A 22 28.13 -41.42 36.15
CA ALA A 22 28.69 -40.13 36.57
C ALA A 22 27.75 -39.05 37.16
N LEU A 23 27.67 -39.14 38.49
CA LEU A 23 27.47 -38.04 39.42
C LEU A 23 28.46 -36.89 39.10
N GLY A 24 27.97 -35.82 38.50
CA GLY A 24 28.65 -34.53 38.38
C GLY A 24 27.94 -33.52 39.27
N LEU A 25 28.36 -33.41 40.52
CA LEU A 25 27.96 -32.32 41.40
C LEU A 25 28.64 -31.03 40.90
N ALA A 26 27.96 -30.32 40.01
CA ALA A 26 28.31 -28.94 39.68
C ALA A 26 27.62 -28.01 40.69
N LEU A 27 28.40 -27.45 41.60
CA LEU A 27 28.05 -26.23 42.32
C LEU A 27 27.90 -25.11 41.28
N ALA A 28 26.72 -24.97 40.69
CA ALA A 28 26.34 -23.77 40.01
C ALA A 28 26.06 -22.71 41.08
N PHE A 29 27.06 -21.88 41.37
CA PHE A 29 26.80 -20.57 41.96
C PHE A 29 25.79 -19.87 41.05
N GLY A 30 24.60 -19.60 41.58
CA GLY A 30 23.55 -18.94 40.85
C GLY A 30 23.94 -17.52 40.48
N CYS A 31 24.02 -17.25 39.18
CA CYS A 31 23.53 -15.99 38.66
C CYS A 31 22.04 -16.19 38.41
N ASN A 32 21.23 -15.98 39.45
CA ASN A 32 19.80 -15.71 39.27
C ASN A 32 19.71 -14.27 38.75
N GLU A 33 20.05 -14.05 37.49
CA GLU A 33 19.65 -12.81 36.81
C GLU A 33 18.12 -12.88 36.71
N ALA A 34 17.41 -11.97 37.36
CA ALA A 34 15.96 -11.88 37.19
C ALA A 34 15.67 -11.70 35.69
N PRO A 35 14.57 -12.29 35.15
CA PRO A 35 14.19 -12.01 33.77
C PRO A 35 14.09 -10.49 33.58
N PRO A 36 14.53 -9.96 32.42
CA PRO A 36 14.42 -8.53 32.17
C PRO A 36 12.96 -8.11 32.35
N PRO A 37 12.71 -6.91 32.92
CA PRO A 37 11.34 -6.43 33.08
C PRO A 37 10.66 -6.34 31.72
N ASP A 38 9.36 -6.64 31.69
CA ASP A 38 8.54 -6.46 30.50
C ASP A 38 8.54 -4.97 30.08
N PRO A 39 8.51 -4.68 28.76
CA PRO A 39 8.40 -3.31 28.30
C PRO A 39 7.05 -2.69 28.68
N VAL A 40 7.06 -1.39 28.93
CA VAL A 40 5.89 -0.55 29.11
C VAL A 40 5.64 0.20 27.81
N PHE A 41 4.43 0.12 27.27
CA PHE A 41 4.05 0.88 26.09
C PHE A 41 3.44 2.22 26.46
N VAL A 42 3.88 3.26 25.77
CA VAL A 42 3.33 4.62 25.84
C VAL A 42 2.74 5.01 24.48
N PRO A 43 1.78 5.94 24.42
CA PRO A 43 1.25 6.43 23.14
C PRO A 43 2.37 6.98 22.27
N ALA A 44 2.33 6.66 20.97
CA ALA A 44 3.30 7.17 20.01
C ALA A 44 3.29 8.69 19.90
N GLY A 45 4.47 9.30 19.87
CA GLY A 45 4.67 10.70 19.52
C GLY A 45 4.76 10.92 18.00
N PHE A 46 5.02 9.86 17.24
CA PHE A 46 5.00 9.86 15.78
C PHE A 46 3.59 9.74 15.20
N VAL A 47 3.43 10.16 13.95
CA VAL A 47 2.19 10.08 13.18
C VAL A 47 2.30 8.97 12.15
N VAL A 48 1.22 8.23 11.95
CA VAL A 48 1.11 7.22 10.90
C VAL A 48 0.05 7.64 9.90
N GLU A 49 0.43 7.71 8.62
CA GLU A 49 -0.51 7.84 7.50
C GLU A 49 -0.88 6.45 6.98
N GLU A 50 -2.17 6.17 6.95
CA GLU A 50 -2.72 4.88 6.53
C GLU A 50 -3.04 4.88 5.03
N SER A 51 -2.63 3.82 4.34
CA SER A 51 -2.94 3.62 2.93
C SER A 51 -3.26 2.15 2.64
N ALA A 52 -3.91 1.90 1.50
CA ALA A 52 -4.23 0.55 1.06
C ALA A 52 -2.99 -0.34 0.81
N ASP A 53 -1.86 0.28 0.48
CA ASP A 53 -0.63 -0.40 0.07
C ASP A 53 0.45 -0.38 1.17
N GLY A 54 0.17 0.23 2.33
CA GLY A 54 1.16 0.39 3.39
C GLY A 54 0.89 1.49 4.42
N PHE A 55 1.86 1.69 5.30
CA PHE A 55 1.87 2.71 6.34
C PHE A 55 3.11 3.60 6.22
N SER A 56 2.92 4.91 6.33
CA SER A 56 4.01 5.89 6.35
C SER A 56 4.11 6.52 7.72
N VAL A 57 5.25 6.36 8.39
CA VAL A 57 5.55 6.92 9.70
C VAL A 57 6.29 8.23 9.53
N SER A 58 5.92 9.25 10.30
CA SER A 58 6.63 10.53 10.38
C SER A 58 6.77 11.05 11.81
N GLY A 59 7.87 11.73 12.10
CA GLY A 59 8.14 12.33 13.41
C GLY A 59 8.65 11.37 14.48
N ALA A 60 9.02 10.13 14.12
CA ALA A 60 9.65 9.18 15.03
C ALA A 60 11.12 9.55 15.32
N GLU A 61 11.69 9.01 16.40
CA GLU A 61 13.10 9.23 16.75
C GLU A 61 14.02 8.65 15.66
N PRO A 62 14.93 9.46 15.06
CA PRO A 62 15.87 8.96 14.05
C PRO A 62 16.75 7.82 14.58
N GLY A 63 16.80 6.71 13.84
CA GLY A 63 17.55 5.52 14.22
C GLY A 63 16.79 4.56 15.15
N ALA A 64 15.58 4.92 15.62
CA ALA A 64 14.70 3.99 16.32
C ALA A 64 14.30 2.84 15.39
N GLU A 65 14.00 1.69 15.98
CA GLU A 65 13.57 0.50 15.25
C GLU A 65 12.09 0.23 15.54
N LEU A 66 11.28 0.21 14.49
CA LEU A 66 9.85 0.00 14.55
C LEU A 66 9.49 -1.35 13.91
N ALA A 67 8.57 -2.08 14.54
CA ALA A 67 7.94 -3.26 13.97
C ALA A 67 6.47 -2.99 13.65
N LEU A 68 6.01 -3.53 12.53
CA LEU A 68 4.61 -3.61 12.15
C LEU A 68 4.09 -5.00 12.55
N LEU A 69 3.05 -5.03 13.39
CA LEU A 69 2.41 -6.23 13.86
C LEU A 69 0.96 -6.30 13.36
N ASP A 70 0.49 -7.51 13.08
CA ASP A 70 -0.91 -7.78 12.77
C ASP A 70 -1.80 -7.79 14.03
N ALA A 71 -3.11 -7.97 13.82
CA ALA A 71 -4.10 -8.01 14.90
C ALA A 71 -3.91 -9.16 15.92
N SER A 72 -3.13 -10.18 15.56
CA SER A 72 -2.78 -11.29 16.47
C SER A 72 -1.51 -11.01 17.28
N GLY A 73 -0.78 -9.95 16.93
CA GLY A 73 0.54 -9.62 17.48
C GLY A 73 1.69 -10.35 16.78
N GLU A 74 1.47 -10.87 15.57
CA GLU A 74 2.55 -11.41 14.74
C GLU A 74 3.25 -10.27 14.00
N GLU A 75 4.58 -10.23 14.06
CA GLU A 75 5.38 -9.26 13.31
C GLU A 75 5.32 -9.58 11.82
N ILE A 76 4.91 -8.58 11.03
CA ILE A 76 4.86 -8.64 9.58
C ILE A 76 6.15 -8.11 8.98
N ASP A 77 6.63 -6.98 9.51
CA ASP A 77 7.80 -6.30 9.00
C ASP A 77 8.44 -5.41 10.08
N ARG A 78 9.67 -4.98 9.84
CA ARG A 78 10.49 -4.17 10.76
C ARG A 78 11.44 -3.27 9.99
N GLY A 79 11.61 -2.05 10.47
CA GLY A 79 12.51 -1.08 9.85
C GLY A 79 13.13 -0.10 10.84
N THR A 80 14.15 0.61 10.37
CA THR A 80 14.83 1.66 11.13
C THR A 80 14.42 3.03 10.60
N VAL A 81 14.00 3.90 11.51
CA VAL A 81 13.61 5.28 11.22
C VAL A 81 14.79 6.06 10.65
N ASN A 82 14.58 6.75 9.53
CA ASN A 82 15.62 7.51 8.85
C ASN A 82 16.00 8.80 9.60
N ALA A 83 17.01 9.52 9.11
CA ALA A 83 17.49 10.76 9.72
C ALA A 83 16.45 11.90 9.79
N ALA A 84 15.37 11.83 9.00
CA ALA A 84 14.28 12.78 8.98
C ALA A 84 13.10 12.36 9.89
N GLY A 85 13.21 11.24 10.60
CA GLY A 85 12.15 10.72 11.47
C GLY A 85 11.06 9.96 10.70
N GLY A 86 11.35 9.48 9.49
CA GLY A 86 10.41 8.74 8.65
C GLY A 86 10.74 7.25 8.47
N LEU A 87 9.72 6.43 8.26
CA LEU A 87 9.83 5.01 7.89
C LEU A 87 8.56 4.57 7.13
N ASP A 88 8.73 3.85 6.02
CA ASP A 88 7.62 3.32 5.25
C ASP A 88 7.55 1.79 5.35
N PHE A 89 6.36 1.26 5.59
CA PHE A 89 6.03 -0.16 5.48
C PHE A 89 5.20 -0.38 4.22
N PHE A 90 5.68 -1.20 3.28
CA PHE A 90 5.02 -1.45 2.00
C PHE A 90 4.45 -2.86 1.90
N GLY A 91 3.42 -3.02 1.06
CA GLY A 91 2.85 -4.34 0.77
C GLY A 91 2.13 -4.96 1.97
N VAL A 92 1.62 -4.11 2.87
CA VAL A 92 0.84 -4.54 4.03
C VAL A 92 -0.47 -5.16 3.53
N PRO A 93 -0.82 -6.39 3.95
CA PRO A 93 -2.08 -7.01 3.56
C PRO A 93 -3.29 -6.17 4.00
N LEU A 94 -4.41 -6.28 3.29
CA LEU A 94 -5.63 -5.58 3.67
C LEU A 94 -6.25 -6.21 4.92
N ALA A 95 -6.23 -5.49 6.04
CA ALA A 95 -6.89 -5.86 7.29
C ALA A 95 -6.98 -4.65 8.24
N GLU A 96 -7.72 -4.84 9.34
CA GLU A 96 -7.75 -3.93 10.47
C GLU A 96 -6.96 -4.52 11.64
N GLY A 97 -6.58 -3.67 12.60
CA GLY A 97 -5.95 -4.11 13.84
C GLY A 97 -4.43 -4.12 13.80
N TYR A 98 -3.82 -3.46 12.82
CA TYR A 98 -2.37 -3.32 12.75
C TYR A 98 -1.86 -2.42 13.86
N VAL A 99 -0.65 -2.69 14.33
CA VAL A 99 0.04 -1.88 15.33
C VAL A 99 1.48 -1.65 14.89
N ILE A 100 1.94 -0.40 14.99
CA ILE A 100 3.36 -0.06 14.86
C ILE A 100 3.89 0.27 16.24
N GLU A 101 5.00 -0.36 16.63
CA GLU A 101 5.64 -0.13 17.91
C GLU A 101 7.17 -0.17 17.83
N GLU A 102 7.82 0.51 18.76
CA GLU A 102 9.25 0.38 18.96
C GLU A 102 9.62 -1.01 19.50
N THR A 103 10.77 -1.53 19.07
CA THR A 103 11.23 -2.87 19.43
C THR A 103 12.31 -2.84 20.52
N THR A 104 12.89 -1.66 20.78
CA THR A 104 14.00 -1.46 21.71
C THR A 104 13.61 -0.58 22.89
N GLY A 105 14.30 -0.75 24.03
CA GLY A 105 14.02 0.03 25.24
C GLY A 105 13.00 -0.64 26.17
N LEU A 106 12.82 -0.03 27.35
CA LEU A 106 11.85 -0.47 28.37
C LEU A 106 10.57 0.36 28.35
N GLU A 107 10.64 1.64 28.00
CA GLU A 107 9.48 2.42 27.62
C GLU A 107 9.49 2.51 26.09
N ARG A 108 8.40 2.07 25.44
CA ARG A 108 8.32 1.96 23.98
C ARG A 108 7.11 2.69 23.46
N GLU A 109 7.29 3.43 22.39
CA GLU A 109 6.17 4.06 21.70
C GLU A 109 5.35 3.03 20.91
N ARG A 110 4.02 3.15 20.99
CA ARG A 110 3.07 2.31 20.26
C ARG A 110 1.94 3.16 19.69
N ALA A 111 1.69 3.01 18.39
CA ALA A 111 0.58 3.67 17.72
C ALA A 111 -0.78 3.11 18.16
N GLU A 112 -1.84 3.87 17.90
CA GLU A 112 -3.20 3.34 17.95
C GLU A 112 -3.40 2.26 16.87
N SER A 113 -4.50 1.51 16.97
CA SER A 113 -4.84 0.48 15.98
C SER A 113 -5.05 1.09 14.60
N LEU A 114 -4.37 0.54 13.60
CA LEU A 114 -4.37 1.00 12.21
C LEU A 114 -5.15 0.04 11.30
N SER A 115 -5.51 0.52 10.12
CA SER A 115 -6.26 -0.21 9.11
C SER A 115 -5.67 -0.01 7.72
N ALA A 116 -5.24 -1.11 7.09
CA ALA A 116 -4.94 -1.12 5.67
C ALA A 116 -6.21 -1.57 4.93
N ILE A 117 -6.99 -0.61 4.42
CA ILE A 117 -8.21 -0.89 3.66
C ILE A 117 -8.04 -0.44 2.22
N ALA A 118 -8.65 -1.19 1.29
CA ALA A 118 -8.65 -0.81 -0.11
C ALA A 118 -9.33 0.55 -0.27
N THR A 119 -8.63 1.50 -0.89
CA THR A 119 -9.27 2.71 -1.36
C THR A 119 -10.20 2.35 -2.50
N ASP A 120 -11.50 2.62 -2.33
CA ASP A 120 -12.47 2.44 -3.38
C ASP A 120 -12.31 3.55 -4.43
N TYR A 121 -11.62 3.23 -5.52
CA TYR A 121 -11.45 4.13 -6.66
C TYR A 121 -12.67 4.16 -7.59
N SER A 122 -13.75 3.45 -7.25
CA SER A 122 -15.01 3.54 -8.01
C SER A 122 -15.83 4.79 -7.65
N GLU A 123 -15.56 5.39 -6.50
CA GLU A 123 -16.19 6.64 -6.07
C GLU A 123 -15.27 7.86 -6.32
N PRO A 124 -15.83 9.03 -6.66
CA PRO A 124 -15.05 10.25 -6.80
C PRO A 124 -14.34 10.64 -5.51
N GLY A 125 -13.09 11.09 -5.65
CA GLY A 125 -12.35 11.71 -4.56
C GLY A 125 -12.94 13.07 -4.14
N PRO A 126 -12.38 13.71 -3.09
CA PRO A 126 -12.95 14.92 -2.49
C PRO A 126 -12.83 16.19 -3.36
N TYR A 127 -12.06 16.14 -4.45
CA TYR A 127 -11.79 17.29 -5.30
C TYR A 127 -12.60 17.25 -6.59
N THR A 128 -13.20 18.39 -6.96
CA THR A 128 -13.61 18.64 -8.34
C THR A 128 -12.39 18.53 -9.25
N VAL A 129 -12.50 17.83 -10.39
CA VAL A 129 -11.39 17.64 -11.33
C VAL A 129 -11.51 18.60 -12.51
N GLY A 130 -10.51 19.45 -12.70
CA GLY A 130 -10.29 20.23 -13.92
C GLY A 130 -9.40 19.48 -14.92
N VAL A 131 -9.58 19.76 -16.21
CA VAL A 131 -8.69 19.30 -17.28
C VAL A 131 -8.37 20.43 -18.24
N THR A 132 -7.08 20.63 -18.53
CA THR A 132 -6.59 21.58 -19.53
C THR A 132 -5.57 20.88 -20.44
N THR A 133 -5.38 21.43 -21.65
CA THR A 133 -4.44 20.88 -22.62
C THR A 133 -3.28 21.86 -22.81
N LEU A 134 -2.07 21.41 -22.49
CA LEU A 134 -0.85 22.15 -22.69
C LEU A 134 -0.23 21.75 -24.04
N PRO A 135 -0.08 22.70 -25.00
CA PRO A 135 0.61 22.42 -26.24
C PRO A 135 2.13 22.37 -26.03
N MET A 136 2.78 21.35 -26.58
CA MET A 136 4.23 21.25 -26.71
C MET A 136 4.62 21.24 -28.20
N ALA A 137 5.93 21.28 -28.47
CA ALA A 137 6.45 21.33 -29.84
C ALA A 137 6.05 20.10 -30.69
N ASP A 138 5.95 18.92 -30.07
CA ASP A 138 5.72 17.64 -30.74
C ASP A 138 4.43 16.90 -30.32
N ARG A 139 3.75 17.37 -29.27
CA ARG A 139 2.55 16.72 -28.70
C ARG A 139 1.69 17.69 -27.90
N ASN A 140 0.50 17.25 -27.53
CA ASN A 140 -0.30 17.87 -26.48
C ASN A 140 -0.17 17.06 -25.19
N ILE A 141 -0.28 17.73 -24.04
CA ILE A 141 -0.36 17.10 -22.72
C ILE A 141 -1.67 17.52 -22.08
N ASP A 142 -2.53 16.55 -21.77
CA ASP A 142 -3.67 16.81 -20.91
C ASP A 142 -3.24 16.76 -19.44
N VAL A 143 -3.57 17.83 -18.72
CA VAL A 143 -3.29 17.99 -17.30
C VAL A 143 -4.60 17.93 -16.55
N PHE A 144 -4.74 16.89 -15.72
CA PHE A 144 -5.83 16.76 -14.76
C PHE A 144 -5.37 17.35 -13.43
N TYR A 145 -6.20 18.18 -12.80
CA TYR A 145 -5.84 18.91 -11.59
C TYR A 145 -7.05 19.14 -10.67
N PRO A 146 -6.85 19.29 -9.35
CA PRO A 146 -7.90 19.78 -8.45
C PRO A 146 -8.36 21.18 -8.88
N ALA A 147 -9.63 21.32 -9.24
CA ALA A 147 -10.26 22.59 -9.58
C ALA A 147 -10.75 23.30 -8.32
N ALA A 148 -10.86 24.63 -8.39
CA ALA A 148 -11.36 25.45 -7.32
C ALA A 148 -12.77 24.98 -6.89
N PRO A 149 -13.03 24.78 -5.59
CA PRO A 149 -14.31 24.26 -5.12
C PRO A 149 -15.51 25.11 -5.60
N GLY A 150 -16.52 24.44 -6.18
CA GLY A 150 -17.74 25.07 -6.68
C GLY A 150 -17.61 25.74 -8.05
N SER A 151 -16.42 25.73 -8.67
CA SER A 151 -16.22 26.30 -10.01
C SER A 151 -16.90 25.50 -11.13
N GLU A 152 -17.28 24.24 -10.85
CA GLU A 152 -17.98 23.37 -11.78
C GLU A 152 -19.47 23.69 -11.96
N ALA A 153 -20.04 24.57 -11.13
CA ALA A 153 -21.47 24.83 -11.11
C ALA A 153 -21.99 25.28 -12.48
N GLY A 154 -22.87 24.45 -13.07
CA GLY A 154 -23.48 24.70 -14.38
C GLY A 154 -22.58 24.43 -15.58
N GLN A 155 -21.35 23.93 -15.37
CA GLN A 155 -20.47 23.52 -16.45
C GLN A 155 -20.76 22.07 -16.85
N PRO A 156 -20.72 21.74 -18.15
CA PRO A 156 -20.79 20.35 -18.58
C PRO A 156 -19.48 19.63 -18.27
N PHE A 157 -19.55 18.31 -18.16
CA PHE A 157 -18.35 17.49 -18.19
C PHE A 157 -17.59 17.69 -19.50
N ALA A 158 -16.26 17.57 -19.42
CA ALA A 158 -15.35 17.60 -20.53
C ALA A 158 -15.54 16.36 -21.40
N THR A 159 -15.36 16.52 -22.70
CA THR A 159 -15.38 15.43 -23.67
C THR A 159 -13.99 15.28 -24.31
N TYR A 160 -13.55 14.04 -24.47
CA TYR A 160 -12.38 13.67 -25.24
C TYR A 160 -12.82 13.00 -26.53
N GLU A 161 -12.21 13.37 -27.66
CA GLU A 161 -12.48 12.72 -28.93
C GLU A 161 -11.45 11.65 -29.28
N LEU A 162 -11.88 10.38 -29.30
CA LEU A 162 -10.99 9.23 -29.47
C LEU A 162 -10.23 9.25 -30.79
N ILE A 163 -10.85 9.78 -31.84
CA ILE A 163 -10.26 9.79 -33.18
C ILE A 163 -9.47 11.07 -33.49
N ALA A 164 -9.58 12.12 -32.66
CA ALA A 164 -8.92 13.39 -32.87
C ALA A 164 -7.39 13.30 -33.05
N PRO A 165 -6.66 12.37 -32.39
CA PRO A 165 -5.22 12.22 -32.59
C PRO A 165 -4.81 11.68 -33.98
N PHE A 166 -5.71 11.04 -34.72
CA PHE A 166 -5.38 10.46 -36.02
C PHE A 166 -5.33 11.51 -37.14
N PRO A 167 -4.57 11.30 -38.22
CA PRO A 167 -4.65 12.13 -39.42
C PRO A 167 -6.09 12.17 -39.99
N PRO A 168 -6.51 13.30 -40.61
CA PRO A 168 -7.87 13.45 -41.12
C PRO A 168 -8.33 12.32 -42.06
N GLU A 169 -7.40 11.74 -42.84
CA GLU A 169 -7.68 10.64 -43.76
C GLU A 169 -8.08 9.35 -43.01
N VAL A 170 -7.44 9.09 -41.87
CA VAL A 170 -7.73 7.94 -41.03
C VAL A 170 -9.04 8.17 -40.26
N GLN A 171 -9.29 9.38 -39.77
CA GLN A 171 -10.57 9.74 -39.16
C GLN A 171 -11.72 9.51 -40.14
N ALA A 172 -11.59 9.99 -41.39
CA ALA A 172 -12.60 9.80 -42.43
C ALA A 172 -12.83 8.32 -42.76
N LEU A 173 -11.76 7.51 -42.79
CA LEU A 173 -11.87 6.07 -43.01
C LEU A 173 -12.64 5.37 -41.87
N ILE A 174 -12.34 5.71 -40.61
CA ILE A 174 -13.02 5.15 -39.43
C ILE A 174 -14.51 5.46 -39.50
N LEU A 175 -14.87 6.73 -39.74
CA LEU A 175 -16.28 7.16 -39.83
C LEU A 175 -17.00 6.55 -41.04
N ALA A 176 -16.30 6.28 -42.14
CA ALA A 176 -16.89 5.59 -43.29
C ALA A 176 -17.15 4.10 -43.03
N LEU A 177 -16.27 3.44 -42.28
CA LEU A 177 -16.41 2.02 -41.94
C LEU A 177 -17.39 1.77 -40.78
N ALA A 178 -17.53 2.74 -39.88
CA ALA A 178 -18.41 2.68 -38.72
C ALA A 178 -19.13 4.03 -38.53
N PRO A 179 -20.17 4.33 -39.33
CA PRO A 179 -20.86 5.62 -39.28
C PRO A 179 -21.59 5.88 -37.96
N ASP A 180 -21.89 4.82 -37.21
CA ASP A 180 -22.56 4.88 -35.90
C ASP A 180 -21.56 4.84 -34.72
N VAL A 181 -20.25 4.94 -34.97
CA VAL A 181 -19.26 4.96 -33.90
C VAL A 181 -19.41 6.23 -33.07
N ASN A 182 -19.61 6.08 -31.76
CA ASN A 182 -19.44 7.20 -30.84
C ASN A 182 -17.96 7.31 -30.49
N SER A 183 -17.29 8.33 -31.04
CA SER A 183 -15.90 8.63 -30.73
C SER A 183 -15.74 9.49 -29.47
N GLU A 184 -16.82 10.11 -29.00
CA GLU A 184 -16.80 11.01 -27.86
C GLU A 184 -16.86 10.23 -26.53
N VAL A 185 -15.85 10.46 -25.69
CA VAL A 185 -15.80 9.95 -24.32
C VAL A 185 -16.02 11.11 -23.37
N VAL A 186 -17.09 11.03 -22.57
CA VAL A 186 -17.34 11.98 -21.47
C VAL A 186 -16.40 11.64 -20.32
N LEU A 187 -15.65 12.64 -19.86
CA LEU A 187 -14.74 12.53 -18.73
C LEU A 187 -15.43 13.09 -17.48
N PRO A 188 -15.28 12.47 -16.29
CA PRO A 188 -15.73 13.05 -15.03
C PRO A 188 -14.81 14.20 -14.57
N ALA A 189 -14.58 15.18 -15.46
CA ALA A 189 -13.73 16.33 -15.28
C ALA A 189 -14.31 17.53 -16.04
N TYR A 190 -13.83 18.74 -15.79
CA TYR A 190 -14.34 19.97 -16.37
C TYR A 190 -13.24 20.74 -17.11
N ARG A 191 -13.56 21.30 -18.28
CA ARG A 191 -12.58 22.03 -19.10
C ARG A 191 -12.19 23.36 -18.47
N ASP A 192 -10.88 23.58 -18.34
CA ASP A 192 -10.24 24.88 -18.08
C ASP A 192 -10.80 25.66 -16.86
N LEU A 193 -11.26 24.93 -15.83
CA LEU A 193 -11.66 25.55 -14.56
C LEU A 193 -10.43 26.14 -13.83
N PRO A 194 -10.60 27.18 -12.99
CA PRO A 194 -9.53 27.64 -12.11
C PRO A 194 -9.01 26.50 -11.23
N GLY A 195 -7.70 26.42 -11.00
CA GLY A 195 -7.10 25.43 -10.09
C GLY A 195 -7.34 25.75 -8.62
N ASP A 196 -7.36 24.72 -7.78
CA ASP A 196 -7.45 24.85 -6.32
C ASP A 196 -6.18 25.49 -5.74
N SER A 197 -6.35 26.48 -4.85
CA SER A 197 -5.27 27.22 -4.21
C SER A 197 -4.70 26.56 -2.94
N SER A 198 -5.27 25.45 -2.48
CA SER A 198 -4.84 24.72 -1.27
C SER A 198 -3.58 23.87 -1.45
N GLY A 199 -3.05 23.78 -2.69
CA GLY A 199 -1.80 23.09 -3.00
C GLY A 199 -0.56 23.66 -2.27
N PRO A 200 0.62 23.04 -2.50
CA PRO A 200 0.97 22.24 -3.66
C PRO A 200 0.44 20.81 -3.61
N PHE A 201 0.04 20.29 -4.78
CA PHE A 201 -0.35 18.88 -4.94
C PHE A 201 0.82 18.07 -5.51
N PRO A 202 0.93 16.77 -5.17
CA PRO A 202 1.90 15.88 -5.81
C PRO A 202 1.63 15.79 -7.32
N MET A 203 2.71 15.64 -8.10
CA MET A 203 2.63 15.54 -9.56
C MET A 203 2.88 14.10 -10.00
N LEU A 204 1.93 13.54 -10.75
CA LEU A 204 2.07 12.27 -11.45
C LEU A 204 2.20 12.54 -12.96
N ILE A 205 3.23 11.96 -13.59
CA ILE A 205 3.40 12.00 -15.04
C ILE A 205 2.98 10.65 -15.59
N PHE A 206 1.97 10.64 -16.45
CA PHE A 206 1.49 9.44 -17.13
C PHE A 206 1.85 9.49 -18.63
N SER A 207 2.44 8.41 -19.12
CA SER A 207 2.69 8.19 -20.55
C SER A 207 1.96 6.93 -20.99
N HIS A 208 1.03 7.08 -21.93
CA HIS A 208 0.38 5.92 -22.53
C HIS A 208 1.37 5.11 -23.40
N GLY A 209 1.04 3.85 -23.67
CA GLY A 209 1.78 2.99 -24.62
C GLY A 209 1.56 3.41 -26.08
N SER A 210 2.22 2.74 -27.03
CA SER A 210 1.94 2.99 -28.45
C SER A 210 0.49 2.63 -28.77
N GLY A 211 -0.24 3.59 -29.36
CA GLY A 211 -1.54 3.35 -30.00
C GLY A 211 -1.39 2.80 -31.41
#